data_AF-A0A522M6N5-F1
#
_entry.id   AF-A0A522M6N5-F1
#
_cell.length_a   1.000
_cell.length_b   1.000
_cell.length_c   1.000
_cell.angle_alpha   90.00
_cell.angle_beta   90.00
_cell.angle_gamma   90.00
#
_symmetry.space_group_name_H-M   'P 1'
#
loop_
_entity.id
_entity.type
_entity.pdbx_description
1 polymer ?
#
loop_
_entity_poly.entity_id
_entity_poly.type
_entity_poly.pdbx_seq_one_letter_code
_entity_poly.pdbx_strand_id
1 'polypeptide(L)' 'MTEKQRLAEAVHAACLEAVVKAYEQASISGLCGEGAWEVARGVLKSLDLEQLLREYEEADRQD' A
#
# COMPACT_ATOMS: atom_id res chain seq x y z
N MET A 1 -20.73 -9.21 0.15
CA MET A 1 -19.85 -8.05 0.47
C MET A 1 -20.22 -6.92 -0.46
N THR A 2 -20.38 -5.68 0.04
CA THR A 2 -20.74 -4.54 -0.80
C THR A 2 -19.53 -4.02 -1.57
N GLU A 3 -19.79 -3.27 -2.64
CA GLU A 3 -18.75 -2.64 -3.44
C GLU A 3 -17.83 -1.73 -2.63
N LYS A 4 -18.41 -0.90 -1.76
CA LYS A 4 -17.65 -0.04 -0.86
C LYS A 4 -16.77 -0.83 0.11
N GLN A 5 -17.21 -2.00 0.55
CA GLN A 5 -16.39 -2.87 1.40
C GLN A 5 -15.20 -3.43 0.62
N ARG A 6 -15.41 -3.85 -0.65
CA ARG A 6 -14.33 -4.42 -1.47
C ARG A 6 -13.25 -3.39 -1.75
N LEU A 7 -13.66 -2.17 -2.12
CA LEU A 7 -12.74 -1.06 -2.28
C LEU A 7 -11.98 -0.75 -0.99
N ALA A 8 -12.66 -0.72 0.17
CA ALA A 8 -11.99 -0.48 1.45
C ALA A 8 -10.95 -1.56 1.79
N GLU A 9 -11.25 -2.83 1.51
CA GLU A 9 -10.28 -3.93 1.68
C GLU A 9 -9.10 -3.82 0.71
N ALA A 10 -9.34 -3.44 -0.54
CA ALA A 10 -8.28 -3.23 -1.53
C ALA A 10 -7.33 -2.09 -1.11
N VAL A 11 -7.88 -0.96 -0.66
CA VAL A 11 -7.10 0.16 -0.11
C VAL A 11 -6.30 -0.27 1.11
N HIS A 12 -6.92 -1.01 2.03
CA HIS A 12 -6.25 -1.50 3.24
C HIS A 12 -5.09 -2.45 2.90
N ALA A 13 -5.32 -3.41 2.00
CA ALA A 13 -4.29 -4.34 1.54
C ALA A 13 -3.11 -3.62 0.89
N ALA A 14 -3.37 -2.67 -0.01
CA ALA A 14 -2.32 -1.90 -0.67
C ALA A 14 -1.50 -1.04 0.30
N CYS A 15 -2.16 -0.38 1.27
CA CYS A 15 -1.46 0.36 2.32
C CYS A 15 -0.51 -0.55 3.11
N LEU A 16 -1.01 -1.72 3.53
CA LEU A 16 -0.25 -2.66 4.35
C LEU A 16 0.93 -3.24 3.56
N GLU A 17 0.70 -3.69 2.32
CA GLU A 17 1.74 -4.21 1.45
C GLU A 17 2.84 -3.17 1.20
N ALA A 18 2.46 -1.94 0.86
CA ALA A 18 3.41 -0.87 0.58
C ALA A 18 4.29 -0.55 1.80
N VAL A 19 3.69 -0.46 3.00
CA VAL A 19 4.42 -0.19 4.26
C VAL A 19 5.36 -1.33 4.61
N VAL A 20 4.89 -2.57 4.58
CA VAL A 20 5.70 -3.75 4.92
C VAL A 20 6.88 -3.87 3.96
N LYS A 21 6.61 -3.81 2.65
CA LYS A 21 7.64 -3.90 1.62
C LYS A 21 8.69 -2.80 1.79
N ALA A 22 8.26 -1.56 2.02
CA ALA A 22 9.19 -0.44 2.21
C ALA A 22 10.06 -0.62 3.46
N TYR A 23 9.49 -1.07 4.58
CA TYR A 23 10.23 -1.33 5.81
C TYR A 23 11.26 -2.46 5.62
N GLU A 24 10.87 -3.57 4.98
CA GLU A 24 11.75 -4.70 4.71
C GLU A 24 12.90 -4.30 3.79
N GLN A 25 12.61 -3.60 2.69
CA GLN A 25 13.64 -3.12 1.76
C GLN A 25 14.62 -2.15 2.43
N ALA A 26 14.10 -1.24 3.26
CA ALA A 26 14.93 -0.30 4.01
C ALA A 26 15.81 -1.02 5.05
N SER A 27 15.27 -2.04 5.72
CA SER A 27 16.01 -2.89 6.66
C SER A 27 17.10 -3.70 5.95
N ILE A 28 16.79 -4.29 4.79
CA ILE A 28 17.77 -5.00 3.93
C ILE A 28 18.87 -4.05 3.46
N SER A 29 18.55 -2.78 3.23
CA SER A 29 19.50 -1.72 2.86
C SER A 29 20.35 -1.22 4.04
N GLY A 30 20.20 -1.80 5.24
CA GLY A 30 21.03 -1.51 6.40
C GLY A 30 20.53 -0.38 7.30
N LEU A 31 19.30 0.12 7.11
CA LEU A 31 18.73 1.08 8.05
C LEU A 31 18.39 0.39 9.38
N CYS A 32 18.54 1.14 10.47
CA CYS A 32 18.01 0.75 11.77
C CYS A 32 16.47 0.75 11.73
N GLY A 33 15.82 0.14 12.74
CA GLY A 33 14.36 0.03 12.77
C GLY A 33 13.63 1.38 12.68
N GLU A 34 14.15 2.44 13.31
CA GLU A 34 13.58 3.79 13.19
C GLU A 34 13.73 4.33 11.76
N GLY A 35 14.91 4.23 11.16
CA GLY A 35 15.14 4.66 9.78
C GLY A 35 14.29 3.90 8.76
N ALA A 36 14.15 2.59 8.93
CA ALA A 36 13.26 1.77 8.09
C ALA A 36 11.79 2.17 8.26
N TRP A 37 11.36 2.50 9.48
CA TRP A 37 10.02 3.01 9.75
C TRP A 37 9.76 4.36 9.09
N GLU A 38 10.74 5.27 9.08
CA GLU A 38 10.57 6.57 8.41
C GLU A 38 10.36 6.43 6.91
N VAL A 39 11.10 5.52 6.27
CA VAL A 39 10.91 5.18 4.84
C VAL A 39 9.52 4.60 4.60
N ALA A 40 9.11 3.62 5.41
CA ALA A 40 7.79 2.99 5.28
C ALA A 40 6.63 3.99 5.45
N ARG A 41 6.74 4.88 6.45
CA ARG A 41 5.79 5.97 6.65
C ARG A 41 5.81 6.97 5.48
N GLY A 42 6.97 7.22 4.88
CA GLY A 42 7.11 8.05 3.69
C GLY A 42 6.28 7.50 2.52
N VAL A 43 6.42 6.20 2.23
CA VAL A 43 5.66 5.52 1.18
C VAL A 43 4.16 5.58 1.43
N LEU A 44 3.71 5.36 2.68
CA LEU A 44 2.29 5.45 3.02
C LEU A 44 1.72 6.87 2.76
N LYS A 45 2.50 7.92 3.05
CA LYS A 45 2.11 9.30 2.79
C LYS A 45 2.05 9.65 1.31
N SER A 46 2.85 8.97 0.49
CA SER A 46 2.93 9.20 -0.96
C SER A 46 2.18 8.14 -1.77
N LEU A 47 1.31 7.35 -1.15
CA LEU A 47 0.53 6.32 -1.83
C LEU A 47 -0.40 6.98 -2.87
N ASP A 48 -0.30 6.53 -4.11
CA ASP A 48 -1.13 7.04 -5.21
C ASP A 48 -2.51 6.37 -5.18
N LEU A 49 -3.46 7.01 -4.50
CA LEU A 49 -4.84 6.52 -4.39
C LEU A 49 -5.59 6.58 -5.73
N GLU A 50 -5.24 7.49 -6.62
CA GLU A 50 -5.88 7.60 -7.93
C GLU A 50 -5.49 6.42 -8.81
N GLN A 51 -4.22 6.01 -8.77
CA GLN A 51 -3.76 4.79 -9.43
C GLN A 51 -4.45 3.55 -8.87
N LEU A 52 -4.54 3.44 -7.54
CA LEU A 52 -5.21 2.30 -6.89
C LEU A 52 -6.69 2.20 -7.28
N LEU A 53 -7.40 3.34 -7.34
CA LEU A 53 -8.80 3.36 -7.76
C LEU A 53 -8.96 2.88 -9.20
N ARG A 54 -8.09 3.31 -10.12
CA ARG A 54 -8.11 2.83 -11.51
C ARG A 54 -7.90 1.32 -11.58
N GLU A 55 -6.89 0.81 -10.88
CA GLU A 55 -6.59 -0.64 -10.85
C GLU A 55 -7.75 -1.45 -10.29
N TYR A 56 -8.40 -0.95 -9.23
CA TYR A 56 -9.58 -1.57 -8.65
C TYR A 56 -10.77 -1.58 -9.63
N GLU A 57 -11.05 -0.45 -10.31
CA GLU A 57 -12.11 -0.38 -11.33
C GLU A 57 -11.83 -1.27 -12.55
N GLU A 58 -10.57 -1.45 -12.91
CA GLU A 58 -10.14 -2.36 -13.97
C GLU A 58 -10.30 -3.83 -13.56
N ALA A 59 -9.99 -4.17 -12.31
CA ALA A 59 -10.16 -5.50 -11.75
C ALA A 59 -11.64 -5.87 -11.56
N ASP A 60 -12.47 -4.96 -11.03
CA ASP A 60 -13.91 -5.19 -10.83
C ASP A 60 -14.65 -5.38 -12.17
N ARG A 61 -14.19 -4.73 -13.25
CA ARG A 61 -14.74 -4.91 -14.60
C ARG A 61 -14.40 -6.27 -15.23
N GLN A 62 -13.41 -6.97 -14.70
CA GLN A 62 -12.96 -8.27 -15.20
C GLN A 62 -13.60 -9.46 -14.47
N ASP A 63 -14.38 -9.21 -13.41
CA ASP A 63 -15.17 -10.17 -12.63
C ASP A 63 -16.63 -10.24 -13.16
#